data_AF-A0A1F5UIF0-F1
#
_entry.id   AF-A0A1F5UIF0-F1
#
_cell.length_a   1.000
_cell.length_b   1.000
_cell.length_c   1.000
_cell.angle_alpha   90.00
_cell.angle_beta   90.00
_cell.angle_gamma   90.00
#
_symmetry.space_group_name_H-M   'P 1'
#
loop_
_entity.id
_entity.type
_entity.pdbx_description
1 polymer ?
#
loop_
_entity_poly.entity_id
_entity_poly.type
_entity_poly.pdbx_seq_one_letter_code
_entity_poly.pdbx_strand_id
1 'polypeptide(L)'
;MNYITASKLYDYIKCPHKVWRDVYGPNEEKIEETNPFVELLWESGVAHELDVVSKLGEYLSLKDGSADGRFIKTIEAMKSKVPLIYQGVLKHGNLMGIPDLLRKLPDDTYLPVDIKSGAGFEGVDEEIGEEGKPKKHYALQLCLYNDLLNKLGFAYHKKGAVIDIDNVEVEYDLNALTGVKSKENWFDIYNKTVREVEALVNNKKQNKPALGGVCKLCPWQYSCKKWCEETKDLTNIFYLGRSVRDRMNQDVSIVDVDNFMKIDVEEIMKQKEERKKAGDKNFLFRVGKDSLKKSVKRAKVLYQIKKPVAYEKIIFPKVEYELFFDIEDDPTQGFVYLHGVYERHKGKERFIEFTARELSDKAEKEAWNNFWKYIDSLPKDGFAVYYYSAHEKTMYKKLQKKYPDVISAEKVESFFTNKNAIDLYSFVCKNTDWPLGSYSIKAIATYIGFKWRDETPSGALSIQWFNKYLETKDESVLKRILEYNEDDCKATMVLKDGLEKIEKDRC
;
A
#
# COMPACT_ATOMS: atom_id res chain seq x y z
N MET A 1 -14.74 -20.28 -19.76
CA MET A 1 -13.32 -19.98 -20.08
C MET A 1 -12.73 -19.18 -18.94
N ASN A 2 -11.48 -19.44 -18.56
CA ASN A 2 -10.75 -18.59 -17.61
C ASN A 2 -10.24 -17.34 -18.34
N TYR A 3 -11.10 -16.32 -18.48
CA TYR A 3 -10.71 -15.06 -19.12
C TYR A 3 -9.57 -14.38 -18.36
N ILE A 4 -8.65 -13.74 -19.09
CA ILE A 4 -7.69 -12.78 -18.56
C ILE A 4 -8.40 -11.43 -18.51
N THR A 5 -8.52 -10.89 -17.29
CA THR A 5 -9.26 -9.66 -16.98
C THR A 5 -8.33 -8.62 -16.37
N ALA A 6 -8.78 -7.37 -16.30
CA ALA A 6 -8.05 -6.29 -15.63
C ALA A 6 -7.67 -6.65 -14.19
N SER A 7 -8.58 -7.29 -13.44
CA SER A 7 -8.32 -7.76 -12.07
C SER A 7 -7.20 -8.80 -12.02
N LYS A 8 -7.09 -9.73 -12.98
CA LYS A 8 -5.98 -10.69 -13.03
C LYS A 8 -4.65 -10.03 -13.37
N LEU A 9 -4.65 -9.00 -14.23
CA LEU A 9 -3.46 -8.20 -14.51
C LEU A 9 -3.03 -7.42 -13.25
N TYR A 10 -3.98 -6.83 -12.52
CA TYR A 10 -3.73 -6.18 -11.23
C TYR A 10 -3.14 -7.16 -10.21
N ASP A 11 -3.76 -8.33 -10.04
CA ASP A 11 -3.29 -9.38 -9.14
C ASP A 11 -1.88 -9.84 -9.51
N TYR A 12 -1.55 -9.96 -10.79
CA TYR A 12 -0.20 -10.28 -11.24
C TYR A 12 0.82 -9.21 -10.83
N ILE A 13 0.49 -7.93 -11.02
CA ILE A 13 1.37 -6.82 -10.63
C ILE A 13 1.64 -6.86 -9.12
N LYS A 14 0.62 -7.17 -8.31
CA LYS A 14 0.76 -7.22 -6.84
C LYS A 14 1.47 -8.49 -6.37
N CYS A 15 1.04 -9.64 -6.86
CA CYS A 15 1.58 -10.94 -6.50
C CYS A 15 1.29 -11.98 -7.60
N PRO A 16 2.27 -12.33 -8.44
CA PRO A 16 2.09 -13.37 -9.46
C PRO A 16 1.66 -14.72 -8.89
N HIS A 17 1.95 -15.01 -7.62
CA HIS A 17 1.55 -16.27 -6.99
C HIS A 17 0.04 -16.33 -6.72
N LYS A 18 -0.60 -15.19 -6.45
CA LYS A 18 -2.06 -15.12 -6.27
C LYS A 18 -2.80 -15.57 -7.53
N VAL A 19 -2.32 -15.16 -8.72
CA VAL A 19 -2.94 -15.52 -10.01
C VAL A 19 -3.02 -17.04 -10.22
N TRP A 20 -1.93 -17.77 -9.94
CA TRP A 20 -1.94 -19.23 -10.04
C TRP A 20 -2.79 -19.85 -8.93
N ARG A 21 -2.67 -19.33 -7.70
CA ARG A 21 -3.34 -19.89 -6.53
C ARG A 21 -4.85 -19.68 -6.52
N ASP A 22 -5.36 -18.60 -7.11
CA ASP A 22 -6.80 -18.41 -7.28
C ASP A 22 -7.43 -19.46 -8.22
N VAL A 23 -6.63 -20.12 -9.08
CA VAL A 23 -7.11 -21.15 -10.02
C VAL A 23 -6.85 -22.57 -9.47
N TYR A 24 -5.71 -22.78 -8.82
CA TYR A 24 -5.22 -24.13 -8.46
C TYR A 24 -5.00 -24.34 -6.95
N GLY A 25 -5.14 -23.30 -6.13
CA GLY A 25 -4.96 -23.40 -4.68
C GLY A 25 -6.11 -24.18 -4.01
N PRO A 26 -5.84 -24.94 -2.93
CA PRO A 26 -6.89 -25.62 -2.17
C PRO A 26 -7.83 -24.58 -1.54
N ASN A 27 -9.14 -24.74 -1.72
CA ASN A 27 -10.11 -23.74 -1.24
C ASN A 27 -10.14 -23.65 0.30
N GLU A 28 -9.90 -24.76 0.99
CA GLU A 28 -9.78 -24.86 2.44
C GLU A 28 -8.62 -24.04 3.04
N GLU A 29 -7.62 -23.67 2.23
CA GLU A 29 -6.51 -22.81 2.64
C GLU A 29 -6.77 -21.31 2.41
N LYS A 30 -7.91 -20.97 1.82
CA LYS A 30 -8.30 -19.61 1.47
C LYS A 30 -9.17 -19.05 2.58
N ILE A 31 -8.82 -17.85 3.06
CA ILE A 31 -9.69 -17.10 3.99
C ILE A 31 -10.99 -16.78 3.23
N GLU A 32 -12.12 -17.25 3.75
CA GLU A 32 -13.44 -17.02 3.15
C GLU A 32 -13.96 -15.61 3.44
N GLU A 33 -13.73 -15.12 4.65
CA GLU A 33 -14.13 -13.77 5.05
C GLU A 33 -13.28 -12.71 4.34
N THR A 34 -13.94 -11.76 3.69
CA THR A 34 -13.25 -10.61 3.10
C THR A 34 -12.75 -9.71 4.21
N ASN A 35 -11.56 -9.16 4.02
CA ASN A 35 -11.05 -8.17 4.96
C ASN A 35 -11.99 -6.95 4.97
N PRO A 36 -12.48 -6.48 6.14
CA PRO A 36 -13.49 -5.43 6.19
C PRO A 36 -13.04 -4.08 5.56
N PHE A 37 -11.73 -3.81 5.53
CA PHE A 37 -11.19 -2.66 4.81
C PHE A 37 -11.25 -2.81 3.29
N VAL A 38 -11.10 -4.03 2.79
CA VAL A 38 -11.23 -4.31 1.35
C VAL A 38 -12.67 -4.11 0.91
N GLU A 39 -13.65 -4.52 1.74
CA GLU A 39 -15.07 -4.25 1.50
C GLU A 39 -15.34 -2.75 1.47
N LEU A 40 -14.86 -2.01 2.47
CA LEU A 40 -15.00 -0.55 2.52
C LEU A 40 -14.42 0.14 1.27
N LEU A 41 -13.23 -0.28 0.82
CA LEU A 41 -12.62 0.26 -0.40
C LEU A 41 -13.44 -0.05 -1.65
N TRP A 42 -14.09 -1.21 -1.73
CA TRP A 42 -14.98 -1.54 -2.83
C TRP A 42 -16.26 -0.69 -2.80
N GLU A 43 -16.89 -0.57 -1.64
CA GLU A 43 -18.09 0.26 -1.45
C GLU A 43 -17.82 1.73 -1.78
N SER A 44 -16.70 2.28 -1.30
CA SER A 44 -16.26 3.65 -1.63
C SER A 44 -16.00 3.81 -3.14
N GLY A 45 -15.38 2.82 -3.79
CA GLY A 45 -15.17 2.83 -5.24
C GLY A 45 -16.49 2.85 -6.03
N VAL A 46 -17.46 2.02 -5.62
CA VAL A 46 -18.80 1.98 -6.24
C VAL A 46 -19.55 3.29 -6.02
N ALA A 47 -19.49 3.86 -4.81
CA ALA A 47 -20.13 5.14 -4.51
C ALA A 47 -19.55 6.28 -5.37
N HIS A 48 -18.23 6.33 -5.53
CA HIS A 48 -17.55 7.30 -6.41
C HIS A 48 -17.96 7.13 -7.88
N GLU A 49 -17.97 5.88 -8.37
CA GLU A 49 -18.42 5.57 -9.73
C GLU A 49 -19.86 6.06 -9.97
N LEU A 50 -20.78 5.78 -9.04
CA LEU A 50 -22.17 6.23 -9.14
C LEU A 50 -22.32 7.75 -9.10
N ASP A 51 -21.55 8.44 -8.26
CA ASP A 51 -21.53 9.91 -8.21
C ASP A 51 -21.08 10.51 -9.55
N VAL A 52 -19.97 10.01 -10.10
CA VAL A 52 -19.45 10.44 -11.42
C VAL A 52 -20.49 10.17 -12.50
N VAL A 53 -21.06 8.96 -12.54
CA VAL A 53 -22.07 8.56 -13.53
C VAL A 53 -23.35 9.40 -13.43
N SER A 54 -23.74 9.81 -12.22
CA SER A 54 -24.92 10.67 -12.01
C SER A 54 -24.79 12.07 -12.64
N LYS A 55 -23.55 12.51 -12.87
CA LYS A 55 -23.20 13.80 -13.47
C LYS A 55 -22.94 13.71 -14.97
N LEU A 56 -22.92 12.51 -15.54
CA LEU A 56 -22.77 12.31 -16.98
C LEU A 56 -24.04 12.74 -17.73
N GLY A 57 -23.88 13.13 -19.00
CA GLY A 57 -24.99 13.39 -19.91
C GLY A 57 -25.72 12.11 -20.33
N GLU A 58 -26.34 12.11 -21.51
CA GLU A 58 -27.02 10.92 -22.04
C GLU A 58 -26.04 9.76 -22.30
N TYR A 59 -26.35 8.57 -21.79
CA TYR A 59 -25.57 7.34 -22.00
C TYR A 59 -26.47 6.11 -22.11
N LEU A 60 -25.99 5.07 -22.80
CA LEU A 60 -26.62 3.75 -22.80
C LEU A 60 -26.04 2.89 -21.66
N SER A 61 -26.88 2.49 -20.71
CA SER A 61 -26.48 1.59 -19.63
C SER A 61 -26.57 0.12 -20.06
N LEU A 62 -25.46 -0.61 -19.95
CA LEU A 62 -25.37 -2.05 -20.19
C LEU A 62 -24.92 -2.82 -18.94
N LYS A 63 -25.17 -2.29 -17.75
CA LYS A 63 -24.73 -2.89 -16.47
C LYS A 63 -25.41 -4.24 -16.15
N ASP A 64 -26.65 -4.42 -16.61
CA ASP A 64 -27.50 -5.56 -16.23
C ASP A 64 -27.38 -6.76 -17.19
N GLY A 65 -27.51 -7.96 -16.64
CA GLY A 65 -27.53 -9.23 -17.39
C GLY A 65 -26.19 -9.96 -17.44
N SER A 66 -26.17 -11.10 -18.14
CA SER A 66 -24.98 -11.94 -18.25
C SER A 66 -23.87 -11.27 -19.07
N ALA A 67 -22.61 -11.61 -18.79
CA ALA A 67 -21.48 -11.05 -19.53
C ALA A 67 -21.55 -11.31 -21.05
N ASP A 68 -22.13 -12.44 -21.49
CA ASP A 68 -22.31 -12.74 -22.92
C ASP A 68 -23.44 -11.89 -23.53
N GLY A 69 -24.56 -11.73 -22.83
CA GLY A 69 -25.67 -10.87 -23.28
C GLY A 69 -25.26 -9.40 -23.36
N ARG A 70 -24.52 -8.92 -22.35
CA ARG A 70 -23.95 -7.56 -22.33
C ARG A 70 -22.93 -7.36 -23.46
N PHE A 71 -22.10 -8.36 -23.77
CA PHE A 71 -21.16 -8.29 -24.89
C PHE A 71 -21.88 -8.08 -26.23
N ILE A 72 -22.93 -8.87 -26.51
CA ILE A 72 -23.73 -8.72 -27.75
C ILE A 72 -24.29 -7.29 -27.86
N LYS A 73 -24.96 -6.82 -26.79
CA LYS A 73 -25.52 -5.45 -26.74
C LYS A 73 -24.45 -4.38 -26.90
N THR A 74 -23.25 -4.60 -26.35
CA THR A 74 -22.13 -3.64 -26.47
C THR A 74 -21.66 -3.53 -27.92
N ILE A 75 -21.55 -4.65 -28.63
CA ILE A 75 -21.20 -4.67 -30.06
C ILE A 75 -22.29 -3.98 -30.90
N GLU A 76 -23.57 -4.24 -30.63
CA GLU A 76 -24.68 -3.58 -31.31
C GLU A 76 -24.68 -2.07 -31.08
N ALA A 77 -24.49 -1.62 -29.84
CA ALA A 77 -24.41 -0.21 -29.49
C ALA A 77 -23.24 0.50 -30.19
N MET A 78 -22.06 -0.13 -30.24
CA MET A 78 -20.90 0.45 -30.93
C MET A 78 -21.10 0.50 -32.45
N LYS A 79 -21.73 -0.52 -33.06
CA LYS A 79 -22.10 -0.50 -34.49
C LYS A 79 -23.11 0.60 -34.81
N SER A 80 -24.05 0.84 -33.90
CA SER A 80 -25.02 1.95 -33.98
C SER A 80 -24.43 3.30 -33.57
N LYS A 81 -23.11 3.38 -33.29
CA LYS A 81 -22.38 4.61 -32.97
C LYS A 81 -22.95 5.36 -31.77
N VAL A 82 -23.44 4.64 -30.76
CA VAL A 82 -23.92 5.21 -29.49
C VAL A 82 -22.80 6.07 -28.87
N PRO A 83 -23.02 7.37 -28.57
CA PRO A 83 -21.95 8.27 -28.14
C PRO A 83 -21.24 7.86 -26.85
N LEU A 84 -21.98 7.33 -25.88
CA LEU A 84 -21.46 6.95 -24.57
C LEU A 84 -22.17 5.69 -24.09
N ILE A 85 -21.41 4.66 -23.74
CA ILE A 85 -21.91 3.38 -23.24
C ILE A 85 -21.31 3.16 -21.85
N TYR A 86 -22.18 2.93 -20.87
CA TYR A 86 -21.80 2.63 -19.48
C TYR A 86 -21.82 1.12 -19.23
N GLN A 87 -20.75 0.61 -18.61
CA GLN A 87 -20.60 -0.80 -18.22
C GLN A 87 -20.70 -1.78 -19.42
N GLY A 88 -20.13 -1.39 -20.57
CA GLY A 88 -20.04 -2.25 -21.75
C GLY A 88 -19.07 -3.42 -21.53
N VAL A 89 -19.38 -4.60 -22.09
CA VAL A 89 -18.51 -5.78 -22.00
C VAL A 89 -17.79 -6.00 -23.32
N LEU A 90 -16.48 -6.21 -23.26
CA LEU A 90 -15.63 -6.52 -24.39
C LEU A 90 -15.00 -7.91 -24.22
N LYS A 91 -15.03 -8.74 -25.27
CA LYS A 91 -14.46 -10.10 -25.28
C LYS A 91 -13.79 -10.42 -26.60
N HIS A 92 -12.62 -11.04 -26.55
CA HIS A 92 -11.97 -11.61 -27.73
C HIS A 92 -10.99 -12.72 -27.33
N GLY A 93 -11.18 -13.94 -27.84
CA GLY A 93 -10.40 -15.11 -27.42
C GLY A 93 -10.55 -15.37 -25.92
N ASN A 94 -9.43 -15.45 -25.19
CA ASN A 94 -9.39 -15.59 -23.74
C ASN A 94 -9.29 -14.25 -22.98
N LEU A 95 -9.49 -13.11 -23.64
CA LEU A 95 -9.47 -11.80 -23.01
C LEU A 95 -10.90 -11.29 -22.74
N MET A 96 -11.11 -10.64 -21.61
CA MET A 96 -12.37 -9.97 -21.27
C MET A 96 -12.12 -8.69 -20.47
N GLY A 97 -12.82 -7.62 -20.82
CA GLY A 97 -12.77 -6.34 -20.13
C GLY A 97 -14.14 -5.72 -19.96
N ILE A 98 -14.32 -4.96 -18.89
CA ILE A 98 -15.51 -4.17 -18.63
C ILE A 98 -15.02 -2.75 -18.28
N PRO A 99 -14.82 -1.88 -19.26
CA PRO A 99 -14.60 -0.47 -18.99
C PRO A 99 -15.85 0.12 -18.35
N ASP A 100 -15.67 1.03 -17.39
CA ASP A 100 -16.81 1.76 -16.82
C ASP A 100 -17.53 2.54 -17.91
N LEU A 101 -16.77 3.16 -18.82
CA LEU A 101 -17.29 3.93 -19.94
C LEU A 101 -16.57 3.58 -21.24
N LEU A 102 -17.36 3.52 -22.32
CA LEU A 102 -16.89 3.49 -23.70
C LEU A 102 -17.41 4.75 -24.39
N ARG A 103 -16.51 5.66 -24.75
CA ARG A 103 -16.85 6.95 -25.37
C ARG A 103 -16.50 6.93 -26.85
N LYS A 104 -17.47 7.24 -27.71
CA LYS A 104 -17.23 7.41 -29.14
C LYS A 104 -16.42 8.68 -29.40
N LEU A 105 -15.39 8.57 -30.21
CA LEU A 105 -14.58 9.68 -30.70
C LEU A 105 -15.13 10.25 -32.02
N PRO A 106 -14.69 11.45 -32.45
CA PRO A 106 -15.15 12.06 -33.71
C PRO A 106 -14.88 11.22 -34.96
N ASP A 107 -13.89 10.32 -34.91
CA ASP A 107 -13.53 9.39 -35.99
C ASP A 107 -14.29 8.05 -35.94
N ASP A 108 -15.39 8.00 -35.17
CA ASP A 108 -16.22 6.81 -34.93
C ASP A 108 -15.53 5.63 -34.22
N THR A 109 -14.31 5.82 -33.72
CA THR A 109 -13.67 4.85 -32.81
C THR A 109 -14.16 5.02 -31.37
N TYR A 110 -13.83 4.06 -30.50
CA TYR A 110 -14.18 4.10 -29.09
C TYR A 110 -12.94 4.21 -28.19
N LEU A 111 -13.00 5.13 -27.23
CA LEU A 111 -12.02 5.30 -26.16
C LEU A 111 -12.54 4.60 -24.90
N PRO A 112 -11.75 3.69 -24.28
CA PRO A 112 -12.08 3.16 -22.98
C PRO A 112 -11.74 4.17 -21.89
N VAL A 113 -12.69 4.42 -20.98
CA VAL A 113 -12.54 5.31 -19.84
C VAL A 113 -12.93 4.55 -18.56
N ASP A 114 -12.13 4.69 -17.51
CA ASP A 114 -12.34 4.00 -16.23
C ASP A 114 -12.38 5.02 -15.09
N ILE A 115 -13.30 4.85 -14.15
CA ILE A 115 -13.53 5.77 -13.04
C ILE A 115 -12.78 5.25 -11.81
N LYS A 116 -11.99 6.11 -11.17
CA LYS A 116 -11.09 5.72 -10.07
C LYS A 116 -11.28 6.59 -8.85
N SER A 117 -11.41 5.95 -7.69
CA SER A 117 -11.42 6.59 -6.37
C SER A 117 -10.04 7.07 -5.89
N GLY A 118 -9.09 7.27 -6.79
CA GLY A 118 -7.78 7.82 -6.46
C GLY A 118 -7.12 8.49 -7.65
N ALA A 119 -6.19 9.41 -7.38
CA ALA A 119 -5.56 10.29 -8.37
C ALA A 119 -5.14 9.57 -9.67
N GLY A 120 -5.32 10.26 -10.80
CA GLY A 120 -5.01 9.73 -12.13
C GLY A 120 -3.51 9.49 -12.35
N PHE A 121 -2.62 10.16 -11.61
CA PHE A 121 -1.17 9.95 -11.66
C PHE A 121 -0.57 9.57 -10.30
N GLU A 122 0.66 9.04 -10.32
CA GLU A 122 1.49 8.82 -9.14
C GLU A 122 2.74 9.71 -9.16
N GLY A 123 3.23 10.09 -7.97
CA GLY A 123 4.42 10.92 -7.83
C GLY A 123 4.23 12.38 -8.24
N VAL A 124 2.98 12.88 -8.25
CA VAL A 124 2.74 14.32 -8.36
C VAL A 124 3.22 14.96 -7.06
N ASP A 125 4.15 15.90 -7.18
CA ASP A 125 4.56 16.76 -6.08
C ASP A 125 4.40 18.22 -6.52
N GLU A 126 3.33 18.84 -6.02
CA GLU A 126 2.97 20.22 -6.30
C GLU A 126 4.00 21.22 -5.77
N GLU A 127 4.76 20.87 -4.72
CA GLU A 127 5.74 21.78 -4.10
C GLU A 127 6.99 21.94 -4.98
N ILE A 128 7.35 20.91 -5.75
CA ILE A 128 8.53 20.91 -6.65
C ILE A 128 8.17 20.90 -8.14
N GLY A 129 6.87 20.92 -8.48
CA GLY A 129 6.38 20.96 -9.86
C GLY A 129 6.68 19.68 -10.66
N GLU A 130 6.75 18.51 -10.01
CA GLU A 130 6.95 17.25 -10.71
C GLU A 130 5.66 16.84 -11.44
N GLU A 131 5.73 16.74 -12.78
CA GLU A 131 4.68 16.12 -13.58
C GLU A 131 4.52 14.64 -13.15
N GLY A 132 3.32 14.29 -12.69
CA GLY A 132 2.99 12.93 -12.28
C GLY A 132 3.13 11.92 -13.42
N LYS A 133 3.26 10.64 -13.07
CA LYS A 133 3.37 9.55 -14.04
C LYS A 133 2.12 8.68 -14.07
N PRO A 134 1.75 8.11 -15.24
CA PRO A 134 0.69 7.11 -15.35
C PRO A 134 0.89 5.96 -14.36
N LYS A 135 -0.15 5.64 -13.59
CA LYS A 135 -0.14 4.49 -12.68
C LYS A 135 -0.10 3.21 -13.50
N LYS A 136 0.91 2.37 -13.26
CA LYS A 136 1.13 1.13 -14.04
C LYS A 136 -0.09 0.23 -14.14
N HIS A 137 -0.83 0.04 -13.05
CA HIS A 137 -1.99 -0.86 -13.03
C HIS A 137 -3.20 -0.28 -13.77
N TYR A 138 -3.40 1.05 -13.76
CA TYR A 138 -4.40 1.71 -14.59
C TYR A 138 -4.02 1.60 -16.07
N ALA A 139 -2.75 1.83 -16.41
CA ALA A 139 -2.26 1.70 -17.77
C ALA A 139 -2.46 0.27 -18.33
N LEU A 140 -2.15 -0.79 -17.56
CA LEU A 140 -2.36 -2.16 -18.03
C LEU A 140 -3.85 -2.52 -18.19
N GLN A 141 -4.71 -2.00 -17.33
CA GLN A 141 -6.17 -2.14 -17.46
C GLN A 141 -6.66 -1.46 -18.74
N LEU A 142 -6.25 -0.22 -19.01
CA LEU A 142 -6.60 0.49 -20.24
C LEU A 142 -6.00 -0.16 -21.50
N CYS A 143 -4.78 -0.72 -21.42
CA CYS A 143 -4.21 -1.53 -22.50
C CYS A 143 -5.08 -2.74 -22.84
N LEU A 144 -5.60 -3.46 -21.84
CA LEU A 144 -6.51 -4.60 -22.07
C LEU A 144 -7.77 -4.15 -22.82
N TYR A 145 -8.39 -3.06 -22.38
CA TYR A 145 -9.62 -2.56 -22.98
C TYR A 145 -9.39 -2.04 -24.40
N ASN A 146 -8.32 -1.27 -24.59
CA ASN A 146 -7.93 -0.76 -25.90
C ASN A 146 -7.53 -1.90 -26.86
N ASP A 147 -6.81 -2.93 -26.40
CA ASP A 147 -6.48 -4.11 -27.21
C ASP A 147 -7.76 -4.86 -27.64
N LEU A 148 -8.72 -5.04 -26.73
CA LEU A 148 -10.02 -5.64 -27.06
C LEU A 148 -10.77 -4.81 -28.12
N LEU A 149 -10.82 -3.49 -27.99
CA LEU A 149 -11.45 -2.60 -28.98
C LEU A 149 -10.76 -2.69 -30.34
N ASN A 150 -9.42 -2.74 -30.36
CA ASN A 150 -8.64 -2.92 -31.59
C ASN A 150 -8.96 -4.26 -32.26
N LYS A 151 -8.97 -5.37 -31.50
CA LYS A 151 -9.29 -6.70 -32.04
C LYS A 151 -10.73 -6.82 -32.54
N LEU A 152 -11.65 -6.07 -31.94
CA LEU A 152 -13.06 -6.03 -32.35
C LEU A 152 -13.33 -5.03 -33.49
N GLY A 153 -12.33 -4.25 -33.92
CA GLY A 153 -12.45 -3.28 -35.01
C GLY A 153 -13.07 -1.93 -34.63
N PHE A 154 -13.12 -1.59 -33.33
CA PHE A 154 -13.70 -0.34 -32.82
C PHE A 154 -12.65 0.69 -32.36
N ALA A 155 -11.36 0.39 -32.50
CA ALA A 155 -10.27 1.33 -32.26
C ALA A 155 -9.04 1.00 -33.14
N TYR A 156 -8.23 2.01 -33.45
CA TYR A 156 -6.88 1.86 -34.03
C TYR A 156 -5.81 2.67 -33.27
N HIS A 157 -6.24 3.51 -32.32
CA HIS A 157 -5.36 4.29 -31.45
C HIS A 157 -4.95 3.46 -30.22
N LYS A 158 -3.90 3.91 -29.54
CA LYS A 158 -3.40 3.34 -28.27
C LYS A 158 -3.58 4.33 -27.14
N LYS A 159 -4.84 4.63 -26.84
CA LYS A 159 -5.24 5.61 -25.83
C LYS A 159 -6.33 5.04 -24.93
N GLY A 160 -6.35 5.51 -23.71
CA GLY A 160 -7.46 5.35 -22.76
C GLY A 160 -7.48 6.55 -21.82
N ALA A 161 -8.49 6.65 -20.97
CA ALA A 161 -8.54 7.70 -19.96
C ALA A 161 -8.97 7.16 -18.60
N VAL A 162 -8.61 7.88 -17.55
CA VAL A 162 -9.12 7.69 -16.19
C VAL A 162 -9.85 8.96 -15.77
N ILE A 163 -11.04 8.82 -15.18
CA ILE A 163 -11.65 9.91 -14.39
C ILE A 163 -11.24 9.65 -12.94
N ASP A 164 -10.46 10.55 -12.34
CA ASP A 164 -9.93 10.34 -11.00
C ASP A 164 -10.87 10.81 -9.88
N ILE A 165 -10.36 10.82 -8.64
CA ILE A 165 -11.13 11.17 -7.44
C ILE A 165 -11.63 12.62 -7.47
N ASP A 166 -10.91 13.51 -8.17
CA ASP A 166 -11.24 14.93 -8.28
C ASP A 166 -12.13 15.22 -9.50
N ASN A 167 -12.68 14.16 -10.13
CA ASN A 167 -13.43 14.21 -11.39
C ASN A 167 -12.62 14.75 -12.58
N VAL A 168 -11.29 14.70 -12.50
CA VAL A 168 -10.41 15.13 -13.59
C VAL A 168 -10.20 13.96 -14.54
N GLU A 169 -10.47 14.19 -15.83
CA GLU A 169 -10.16 13.21 -16.86
C GLU A 169 -8.68 13.29 -17.25
N VAL A 170 -7.97 12.18 -17.05
CA VAL A 170 -6.55 12.03 -17.35
C VAL A 170 -6.37 11.06 -18.51
N GLU A 171 -5.94 11.57 -19.66
CA GLU A 171 -5.61 10.74 -20.82
C GLU A 171 -4.29 9.99 -20.60
N TYR A 172 -4.30 8.70 -20.96
CA TYR A 172 -3.14 7.83 -20.96
C TYR A 172 -2.72 7.52 -22.40
N ASP A 173 -1.54 8.00 -22.81
CA ASP A 173 -0.89 7.52 -24.03
C ASP A 173 -0.26 6.14 -23.77
N LEU A 174 -0.91 5.09 -24.25
CA LEU A 174 -0.50 3.70 -24.03
C LEU A 174 0.68 3.30 -24.94
N ASN A 175 1.07 4.15 -25.88
CA ASN A 175 2.25 3.95 -26.72
C ASN A 175 3.47 4.73 -26.21
N ALA A 176 3.30 5.61 -25.20
CA ALA A 176 4.39 6.32 -24.58
C ALA A 176 5.33 5.38 -23.82
N LEU A 177 6.63 5.72 -23.82
CA LEU A 177 7.64 5.02 -23.04
C LEU A 177 7.41 5.22 -21.54
N THR A 178 7.58 4.17 -20.74
CA THR A 178 7.25 4.20 -19.32
C THR A 178 8.31 4.86 -18.42
N GLY A 179 9.29 5.53 -19.02
CA GLY A 179 10.31 6.30 -18.30
C GLY A 179 11.54 6.59 -19.16
N VAL A 180 12.32 7.60 -18.75
CA VAL A 180 13.47 8.14 -19.50
C VAL A 180 14.52 7.07 -19.89
N LYS A 181 14.69 6.04 -19.06
CA LYS A 181 15.62 4.93 -19.29
C LYS A 181 14.93 3.64 -19.78
N SER A 182 13.60 3.62 -19.81
CA SER A 182 12.82 2.48 -20.26
C SER A 182 12.76 2.49 -21.78
N LYS A 183 12.95 1.32 -22.40
CA LYS A 183 12.74 1.13 -23.84
C LYS A 183 11.37 0.52 -24.14
N GLU A 184 10.55 0.32 -23.11
CA GLU A 184 9.24 -0.33 -23.22
C GLU A 184 8.14 0.71 -23.10
N ASN A 185 7.11 0.58 -23.94
CA ASN A 185 5.84 1.28 -23.77
C ASN A 185 4.85 0.43 -22.93
N TRP A 186 3.69 1.00 -22.62
CA TRP A 186 2.68 0.29 -21.82
C TRP A 186 2.15 -0.98 -22.50
N PHE A 187 2.01 -0.99 -23.83
CA PHE A 187 1.63 -2.18 -24.58
C PHE A 187 2.66 -3.31 -24.52
N ASP A 188 3.96 -3.01 -24.51
CA ASP A 188 5.02 -4.02 -24.35
C ASP A 188 4.90 -4.69 -22.97
N ILE A 189 4.69 -3.90 -21.93
CA ILE A 189 4.49 -4.39 -20.57
C ILE A 189 3.18 -5.19 -20.46
N TYR A 190 2.09 -4.70 -21.05
CA TYR A 190 0.81 -5.39 -21.12
C TYR A 190 0.95 -6.75 -21.79
N ASN A 191 1.53 -6.82 -22.99
CA ASN A 191 1.72 -8.06 -23.74
C ASN A 191 2.55 -9.09 -22.97
N LYS A 192 3.64 -8.65 -22.31
CA LYS A 192 4.43 -9.51 -21.42
C LYS A 192 3.60 -10.01 -20.23
N THR A 193 2.82 -9.12 -19.62
CA THR A 193 1.97 -9.45 -18.47
C THR A 193 0.88 -10.45 -18.84
N VAL A 194 0.19 -10.27 -19.97
CA VAL A 194 -0.82 -11.20 -20.47
C VAL A 194 -0.22 -12.59 -20.69
N ARG A 195 0.95 -12.70 -21.32
CA ARG A 195 1.62 -14.00 -21.52
C ARG A 195 1.96 -14.69 -20.21
N GLU A 196 2.45 -13.94 -19.23
CA GLU A 196 2.80 -14.47 -17.91
C GLU A 196 1.54 -14.92 -17.13
N VAL A 197 0.48 -14.11 -17.15
CA VAL A 197 -0.82 -14.47 -16.55
C VAL A 197 -1.41 -15.69 -17.24
N GLU A 198 -1.37 -15.76 -18.57
CA GLU A 198 -1.83 -16.91 -19.34
C GLU A 198 -1.05 -18.18 -18.98
N ALA A 199 0.27 -18.09 -18.81
CA ALA A 199 1.09 -19.21 -18.41
C ALA A 199 0.75 -19.70 -17.00
N LEU A 200 0.48 -18.79 -16.06
CA LEU A 200 0.07 -19.14 -14.68
C LEU A 200 -1.33 -19.74 -14.65
N VAL A 201 -2.31 -19.11 -15.31
CA VAL A 201 -3.71 -19.56 -15.34
C VAL A 201 -3.88 -20.91 -16.04
N ASN A 202 -3.00 -21.27 -16.97
CA ASN A 202 -2.99 -22.56 -17.66
C ASN A 202 -1.99 -23.58 -17.07
N ASN A 203 -1.43 -23.30 -15.89
CA ASN A 203 -0.43 -24.14 -15.21
C ASN A 203 0.84 -24.46 -16.04
N LYS A 204 1.14 -23.66 -17.07
CA LYS A 204 2.40 -23.76 -17.84
C LYS A 204 3.59 -23.18 -17.07
N LYS A 205 3.31 -22.35 -16.07
CA LYS A 205 4.29 -21.79 -15.15
C LYS A 205 3.77 -21.89 -13.73
N GLN A 206 4.66 -22.23 -12.80
CA GLN A 206 4.39 -22.21 -11.36
C GLN A 206 5.43 -21.33 -10.67
N ASN A 207 5.06 -20.81 -9.51
CA ASN A 207 5.92 -19.98 -8.69
C ASN A 207 5.66 -20.25 -7.20
N LYS A 208 6.62 -19.83 -6.38
CA LYS A 208 6.56 -20.00 -4.93
C LYS A 208 5.94 -18.78 -4.25
N PRO A 209 5.29 -18.97 -3.08
CA PRO A 209 4.98 -17.87 -2.16
C PRO A 209 6.22 -17.01 -1.90
N ALA A 210 5.98 -15.74 -1.62
CA ALA A 210 6.99 -14.81 -1.12
C ALA A 210 6.26 -13.72 -0.36
N LEU A 211 6.66 -13.51 0.89
CA LEU A 211 6.05 -12.54 1.78
C LEU A 211 6.29 -11.11 1.28
N GLY A 212 5.30 -10.25 1.51
CA GLY A 212 5.35 -8.84 1.18
C GLY A 212 4.18 -8.08 1.79
N GLY A 213 4.23 -6.74 1.73
CA GLY A 213 3.20 -5.88 2.34
C GLY A 213 1.78 -6.16 1.83
N VAL A 214 1.65 -6.54 0.55
CA VAL A 214 0.36 -6.89 -0.08
C VAL A 214 -0.31 -8.13 0.51
N CYS A 215 0.43 -8.95 1.27
CA CYS A 215 -0.12 -10.18 1.84
C CYS A 215 -1.22 -9.90 2.89
N LYS A 216 -1.18 -8.76 3.59
CA LYS A 216 -2.14 -8.45 4.67
C LYS A 216 -3.60 -8.45 4.23
N LEU A 217 -3.85 -8.12 2.96
CA LEU A 217 -5.19 -8.08 2.35
C LEU A 217 -5.47 -9.28 1.43
N CYS A 218 -4.56 -10.26 1.41
CA CYS A 218 -4.65 -11.40 0.51
C CYS A 218 -5.34 -12.57 1.22
N PRO A 219 -6.36 -13.22 0.61
CA PRO A 219 -7.05 -14.36 1.22
C PRO A 219 -6.14 -15.59 1.38
N TRP A 220 -4.97 -15.59 0.73
CA TRP A 220 -3.99 -16.67 0.78
C TRP A 220 -2.88 -16.45 1.83
N GLN A 221 -2.97 -15.39 2.66
CA GLN A 221 -1.82 -14.96 3.47
C GLN A 221 -1.33 -16.03 4.44
N TYR A 222 -2.22 -16.74 5.14
CA TYR A 222 -1.84 -17.65 6.21
C TYR A 222 -1.08 -18.85 5.68
N SER A 223 -1.62 -19.47 4.63
CA SER A 223 -1.03 -20.64 4.00
C SER A 223 0.25 -20.29 3.21
N CYS A 224 0.30 -19.10 2.57
CA CYS A 224 1.56 -18.58 1.99
C CYS A 224 2.64 -18.36 3.06
N LYS A 225 2.26 -17.75 4.19
CA LYS A 225 3.16 -17.42 5.29
C LYS A 225 3.70 -18.69 5.95
N LYS A 226 2.81 -19.64 6.24
CA LYS A 226 3.19 -20.96 6.77
C LYS A 226 4.22 -21.63 5.88
N TRP A 227 4.00 -21.67 4.56
CA TRP A 227 4.97 -22.22 3.62
C TRP A 227 6.33 -21.50 3.68
N CYS A 228 6.34 -20.16 3.70
CA CYS A 228 7.57 -19.37 3.81
C CYS A 228 8.32 -19.65 5.13
N GLU A 229 7.61 -19.78 6.25
CA GLU A 229 8.19 -20.09 7.56
C GLU A 229 8.79 -21.50 7.60
N GLU A 230 8.05 -22.51 7.14
CA GLU A 230 8.46 -23.92 7.11
C GLU A 230 9.66 -24.16 6.18
N THR A 231 9.64 -23.54 4.99
CA THR A 231 10.73 -23.65 4.01
C THR A 231 11.90 -22.72 4.28
N LYS A 232 11.81 -21.89 5.34
CA LYS A 232 12.77 -20.82 5.63
C LYS A 232 13.08 -19.98 4.39
N ASP A 233 12.04 -19.55 3.67
CA ASP A 233 12.19 -18.70 2.48
C ASP A 233 12.84 -17.35 2.88
N LEU A 234 13.65 -16.80 1.97
CA LEU A 234 14.41 -15.57 2.24
C LEU A 234 13.52 -14.36 2.54
N THR A 235 12.27 -14.36 2.09
CA THR A 235 11.31 -13.27 2.38
C THR A 235 10.84 -13.22 3.83
N ASN A 236 11.22 -14.19 4.67
CA ASN A 236 11.09 -14.06 6.13
C ASN A 236 12.04 -12.99 6.71
N ILE A 237 13.12 -12.65 6.00
CA ILE A 237 14.10 -11.66 6.45
C ILE A 237 13.54 -10.26 6.18
N PHE A 238 13.45 -9.44 7.22
CA PHE A 238 12.95 -8.07 7.11
C PHE A 238 13.73 -7.25 6.05
N TYR A 239 12.98 -6.60 5.14
CA TYR A 239 13.43 -5.89 3.93
C TYR A 239 14.04 -6.74 2.80
N LEU A 240 14.10 -8.07 2.92
CA LEU A 240 14.44 -8.93 1.78
C LEU A 240 13.17 -9.26 1.00
N GLY A 241 12.84 -8.43 0.02
CA GLY A 241 11.65 -8.62 -0.82
C GLY A 241 11.81 -9.69 -1.91
N ARG A 242 10.67 -10.08 -2.51
CA ARG A 242 10.59 -11.07 -3.60
C ARG A 242 11.64 -10.88 -4.70
N SER A 243 11.89 -9.65 -5.15
CA SER A 243 12.87 -9.36 -6.21
C SER A 243 14.27 -9.85 -5.85
N VAL A 244 14.73 -9.59 -4.62
CA VAL A 244 16.04 -10.07 -4.16
C VAL A 244 15.99 -11.58 -3.97
N ARG A 245 14.93 -12.12 -3.35
CA ARG A 245 14.75 -13.57 -3.17
C ARG A 245 14.84 -14.31 -4.50
N ASP A 246 14.10 -13.87 -5.52
CA ASP A 246 14.07 -14.50 -6.84
C ASP A 246 15.46 -14.45 -7.50
N ARG A 247 16.20 -13.35 -7.35
CA ARG A 247 17.59 -13.24 -7.83
C ARG A 247 18.55 -14.19 -7.11
N MET A 248 18.45 -14.29 -5.79
CA MET A 248 19.27 -15.25 -5.03
C MET A 248 18.97 -16.70 -5.44
N ASN A 249 17.70 -17.04 -5.62
CA ASN A 249 17.30 -18.37 -6.06
C ASN A 249 17.79 -18.69 -7.48
N GLN A 250 17.63 -17.76 -8.42
CA GLN A 250 17.89 -17.98 -9.85
C GLN A 250 19.38 -17.87 -10.20
N ASP A 251 20.05 -16.84 -9.69
CA ASP A 251 21.39 -16.48 -10.17
C ASP A 251 22.49 -17.21 -9.39
N VAL A 252 22.24 -17.54 -8.11
CA VAL A 252 23.23 -18.15 -7.21
C VAL A 252 22.72 -19.40 -6.47
N SER A 253 21.53 -19.91 -6.82
CA SER A 253 20.96 -21.16 -6.30
C SER A 253 20.78 -21.22 -4.77
N ILE A 254 20.65 -20.07 -4.11
CA ILE A 254 20.40 -19.97 -2.66
C ILE A 254 18.91 -19.80 -2.43
N VAL A 255 18.25 -20.82 -1.89
CA VAL A 255 16.78 -20.92 -1.82
C VAL A 255 16.19 -20.85 -0.42
N ASP A 256 17.03 -20.90 0.61
CA ASP A 256 16.64 -20.93 2.02
C ASP A 256 17.60 -20.12 2.89
N VAL A 257 17.12 -19.75 4.08
CA VAL A 257 17.86 -18.89 5.01
C VAL A 257 19.10 -19.58 5.58
N ASP A 258 19.10 -20.91 5.73
CA ASP A 258 20.25 -21.63 6.29
C ASP A 258 21.48 -21.54 5.38
N ASN A 259 21.27 -21.65 4.07
CA ASN A 259 22.30 -21.45 3.05
C ASN A 259 22.64 -19.97 2.88
N PHE A 260 21.64 -19.09 2.94
CA PHE A 260 21.84 -17.64 2.83
C PHE A 260 22.72 -17.05 3.94
N MET A 261 22.66 -17.58 5.16
CA MET A 261 23.52 -17.11 6.27
C MET A 261 25.01 -17.44 6.08
N LYS A 262 25.34 -18.38 5.18
CA LYS A 262 26.70 -18.89 4.94
C LYS A 262 27.39 -18.26 3.73
N ILE A 263 26.70 -17.37 3.02
CA ILE A 263 27.21 -16.82 1.76
C ILE A 263 28.43 -15.93 2.01
N ASP A 264 29.36 -15.98 1.07
CA ASP A 264 30.40 -14.96 0.96
C ASP A 264 29.89 -13.81 0.08
N VAL A 265 29.55 -12.71 0.74
CA VAL A 265 29.03 -11.51 0.06
C VAL A 265 30.07 -10.88 -0.87
N GLU A 266 31.36 -10.95 -0.54
CA GLU A 266 32.42 -10.38 -1.37
C GLU A 266 32.57 -11.19 -2.66
N GLU A 267 32.59 -12.52 -2.56
CA GLU A 267 32.70 -13.40 -3.73
C GLU A 267 31.48 -13.29 -4.65
N ILE A 268 30.26 -13.26 -4.10
CA ILE A 268 29.03 -13.05 -4.89
C ILE A 268 29.09 -11.71 -5.65
N MET A 269 29.59 -10.66 -5.01
CA MET A 269 29.69 -9.34 -5.65
C MET A 269 30.80 -9.25 -6.69
N LYS A 270 31.90 -9.97 -6.49
CA LYS A 270 32.93 -10.14 -7.51
C LYS A 270 32.37 -10.86 -8.73
N GLN A 271 31.69 -11.98 -8.55
CA GLN A 271 31.03 -12.72 -9.64
C GLN A 271 30.04 -11.83 -10.40
N LYS A 272 29.26 -11.01 -9.68
CA LYS A 272 28.34 -10.05 -10.29
C LYS A 272 29.07 -9.04 -11.19
N GLU A 273 30.18 -8.48 -10.73
CA GLU A 273 30.95 -7.52 -11.51
C GLU A 273 31.62 -8.18 -12.73
N GLU A 274 32.10 -9.41 -12.61
CA GLU A 274 32.63 -10.20 -13.73
C GLU A 274 31.56 -10.47 -14.80
N ARG A 275 30.37 -10.94 -14.40
CA ARG A 275 29.22 -11.14 -15.30
C ARG A 275 28.81 -9.85 -16.02
N LYS A 276 28.77 -8.75 -15.28
CA LYS A 276 28.47 -7.43 -15.83
C LYS A 276 29.50 -6.97 -16.85
N LYS A 277 30.80 -7.21 -16.61
CA LYS A 277 31.89 -6.94 -17.57
C LYS A 277 31.78 -7.82 -18.82
N ALA A 278 31.32 -9.06 -18.66
CA ALA A 278 31.00 -9.99 -19.75
C ALA A 278 29.69 -9.65 -20.49
N GLY A 279 29.00 -8.57 -20.12
CA GLY A 279 27.78 -8.09 -20.79
C GLY A 279 26.46 -8.54 -20.14
N ASP A 280 26.49 -9.43 -19.16
CA ASP A 280 25.30 -9.84 -18.40
C ASP A 280 25.00 -8.86 -17.26
N LYS A 281 24.18 -7.86 -17.56
CA LYS A 281 23.70 -6.87 -16.58
C LYS A 281 22.52 -7.38 -15.74
N ASN A 282 21.98 -8.56 -16.05
CA ASN A 282 20.79 -9.10 -15.39
C ASN A 282 21.14 -9.96 -14.17
N PHE A 283 22.33 -10.54 -14.13
CA PHE A 283 22.83 -11.27 -12.96
C PHE A 283 22.79 -10.40 -11.69
N LEU A 284 22.04 -10.85 -10.68
CA LEU A 284 21.79 -10.16 -9.41
C LEU A 284 21.35 -8.70 -9.61
N PHE A 285 20.54 -8.44 -10.63
CA PHE A 285 20.05 -7.11 -10.97
C PHE A 285 19.43 -6.41 -9.73
N ARG A 286 19.87 -5.18 -9.46
CA ARG A 286 19.48 -4.36 -8.29
C ARG A 286 19.80 -4.93 -6.90
N VAL A 287 20.57 -6.01 -6.79
CA VAL A 287 21.08 -6.48 -5.49
C VAL A 287 22.36 -5.72 -5.11
N GLY A 288 22.34 -4.96 -4.02
CA GLY A 288 23.47 -4.14 -3.55
C GLY A 288 24.27 -4.81 -2.43
N LYS A 289 25.55 -4.41 -2.27
CA LYS A 289 26.50 -5.08 -1.35
C LYS A 289 26.07 -4.90 0.10
N ASP A 290 25.83 -3.66 0.49
CA ASP A 290 25.46 -3.32 1.86
C ASP A 290 24.07 -3.87 2.22
N SER A 291 23.14 -3.84 1.27
CA SER A 291 21.81 -4.46 1.41
C SER A 291 21.92 -5.97 1.64
N LEU A 292 22.81 -6.66 0.90
CA LEU A 292 23.04 -8.10 1.07
C LEU A 292 23.71 -8.40 2.42
N LYS A 293 24.75 -7.66 2.81
CA LYS A 293 25.39 -7.79 4.14
C LYS A 293 24.38 -7.59 5.28
N LYS A 294 23.56 -6.53 5.20
CA LYS A 294 22.51 -6.26 6.18
C LYS A 294 21.48 -7.38 6.25
N SER A 295 21.09 -7.92 5.10
CA SER A 295 20.14 -9.05 5.04
C SER A 295 20.73 -10.32 5.67
N VAL A 296 22.01 -10.63 5.45
CA VAL A 296 22.70 -11.76 6.12
C VAL A 296 22.77 -11.54 7.63
N LYS A 297 23.08 -10.33 8.10
CA LYS A 297 23.05 -10.00 9.54
C LYS A 297 21.65 -10.24 10.13
N ARG A 298 20.61 -9.73 9.47
CA ARG A 298 19.21 -9.94 9.89
C ARG A 298 18.78 -11.39 9.89
N ALA A 299 19.24 -12.19 8.93
CA ALA A 299 19.01 -13.63 8.91
C ALA A 299 19.56 -14.32 10.17
N LYS A 300 20.79 -13.96 10.56
CA LYS A 300 21.40 -14.44 11.82
C LYS A 300 20.65 -13.96 13.05
N VAL A 301 20.21 -12.70 13.06
CA VAL A 301 19.35 -12.17 14.14
C VAL A 301 18.08 -13.00 14.28
N LEU A 302 17.39 -13.27 13.17
CA LEU A 302 16.13 -13.99 13.12
C LEU A 302 16.26 -15.47 13.55
N TYR A 303 17.25 -16.20 13.06
CA TYR A 303 17.32 -17.65 13.26
C TYR A 303 18.36 -18.14 14.26
N GLN A 304 19.42 -17.37 14.54
CA GLN A 304 20.52 -17.78 15.43
C GLN A 304 20.52 -17.00 16.75
N ILE A 305 20.61 -15.67 16.69
CA ILE A 305 20.76 -14.80 17.87
C ILE A 305 19.44 -14.73 18.65
N LYS A 306 18.29 -14.66 17.95
CA LYS A 306 16.93 -14.67 18.51
C LYS A 306 16.69 -13.63 19.62
N LYS A 307 17.40 -12.50 19.55
CA LYS A 307 17.20 -11.33 20.41
C LYS A 307 17.44 -10.05 19.61
N PRO A 308 16.87 -8.91 20.03
CA PRO A 308 17.13 -7.62 19.41
C PRO A 308 18.61 -7.25 19.53
N VAL A 309 19.13 -6.56 18.53
CA VAL A 309 20.52 -6.14 18.43
C VAL A 309 20.55 -4.65 18.12
N ALA A 310 21.20 -3.86 18.97
CA ALA A 310 21.47 -2.44 18.71
C ALA A 310 22.90 -2.25 18.19
N TYR A 311 23.06 -1.43 17.15
CA TYR A 311 24.37 -1.14 16.56
C TYR A 311 25.19 -0.16 17.42
N GLU A 312 24.50 0.71 18.16
CA GLU A 312 25.08 1.71 19.04
C GLU A 312 24.29 1.78 20.36
N LYS A 313 24.82 2.52 21.34
CA LYS A 313 24.08 2.79 22.57
C LYS A 313 22.92 3.75 22.24
N ILE A 314 21.70 3.33 22.53
CA ILE A 314 20.50 4.12 22.30
C ILE A 314 20.33 5.11 23.45
N ILE A 315 20.20 6.39 23.12
CA ILE A 315 19.95 7.49 24.07
C ILE A 315 18.90 8.40 23.45
N PHE A 316 17.78 8.58 24.13
CA PHE A 316 16.73 9.52 23.74
C PHE A 316 16.85 10.85 24.52
N PRO A 317 16.21 11.93 24.05
CA PRO A 317 16.19 13.21 24.76
C PRO A 317 15.64 13.09 26.18
N LYS A 318 16.28 13.79 27.12
CA LYS A 318 15.77 13.95 28.48
C LYS A 318 14.95 15.24 28.53
N VAL A 319 13.64 15.10 28.67
CA VAL A 319 12.65 16.18 28.62
C VAL A 319 11.67 16.06 29.78
N GLU A 320 10.91 17.12 30.07
CA GLU A 320 9.89 17.08 31.13
C GLU A 320 8.63 16.32 30.70
N TYR A 321 8.28 16.39 29.42
CA TYR A 321 7.11 15.73 28.84
C TYR A 321 7.53 14.81 27.69
N GLU A 322 7.23 13.53 27.80
CA GLU A 322 7.29 12.60 26.67
C GLU A 322 5.87 12.43 26.12
N LEU A 323 5.69 12.70 24.82
CA LEU A 323 4.41 12.58 24.12
C LEU A 323 4.51 11.41 23.14
N PHE A 324 3.70 10.38 23.34
CA PHE A 324 3.58 9.28 22.39
C PHE A 324 2.31 9.49 21.59
N PHE A 325 2.47 9.65 20.29
CA PHE A 325 1.50 10.29 19.43
C PHE A 325 1.10 9.36 18.28
N ASP A 326 -0.20 9.27 18.05
CA ASP A 326 -0.82 8.47 16.99
C ASP A 326 -2.12 9.15 16.50
N ILE A 327 -2.55 8.85 15.27
CA ILE A 327 -3.79 9.38 14.70
C ILE A 327 -4.64 8.27 14.11
N GLU A 328 -5.95 8.50 14.10
CA GLU A 328 -6.88 7.67 13.33
C GLU A 328 -7.52 8.49 12.20
N ASP A 329 -7.46 7.96 10.99
CA ASP A 329 -8.02 8.57 9.79
C ASP A 329 -8.84 7.58 8.95
N ASP A 330 -9.81 8.11 8.22
CA ASP A 330 -10.49 7.42 7.14
C ASP A 330 -10.00 7.98 5.79
N PRO A 331 -9.09 7.26 5.10
CA PRO A 331 -8.57 7.70 3.81
C PRO A 331 -9.62 7.68 2.69
N THR A 332 -10.73 6.95 2.86
CA THR A 332 -11.83 6.92 1.87
C THR A 332 -12.66 8.21 1.91
N GLN A 333 -12.62 8.92 3.03
CA GLN A 333 -13.33 10.18 3.26
C GLN A 333 -12.37 11.37 3.37
N GLY A 334 -11.05 11.13 3.43
CA GLY A 334 -10.04 12.16 3.63
C GLY A 334 -10.19 12.87 4.97
N PHE A 335 -10.52 12.13 6.03
CA PHE A 335 -10.94 12.66 7.32
C PHE A 335 -10.11 12.07 8.48
N VAL A 336 -9.47 12.90 9.29
CA VAL A 336 -8.76 12.52 10.52
C VAL A 336 -9.69 12.75 11.70
N TYR A 337 -10.21 11.66 12.28
CA TYR A 337 -11.21 11.75 13.34
C TYR A 337 -10.64 11.76 14.75
N LEU A 338 -9.38 11.34 14.95
CA LEU A 338 -8.78 11.31 16.29
C LEU A 338 -7.28 11.63 16.25
N HIS A 339 -6.86 12.52 17.15
CA HIS A 339 -5.47 12.74 17.51
C HIS A 339 -5.25 12.27 18.96
N GLY A 340 -4.46 11.21 19.15
CA GLY A 340 -4.15 10.66 20.46
C GLY A 340 -2.79 11.06 20.97
N VAL A 341 -2.71 11.41 22.25
CA VAL A 341 -1.43 11.63 22.94
C VAL A 341 -1.42 10.88 24.26
N TYR A 342 -0.50 9.92 24.38
CA TYR A 342 -0.13 9.38 25.68
C TYR A 342 1.00 10.22 26.25
N GLU A 343 0.69 11.04 27.26
CA GLU A 343 1.62 11.96 27.90
C GLU A 343 2.24 11.29 29.13
N ARG A 344 3.57 11.30 29.22
CA ARG A 344 4.31 10.96 30.42
C ARG A 344 5.04 12.19 30.95
N HIS A 345 4.71 12.61 32.17
CA HIS A 345 5.32 13.76 32.87
C HIS A 345 5.61 13.43 34.33
N LYS A 346 6.88 13.55 34.75
CA LYS A 346 7.33 13.32 36.14
C LYS A 346 6.80 12.00 36.74
N GLY A 347 6.79 10.93 35.94
CA GLY A 347 6.33 9.59 36.36
C GLY A 347 4.81 9.41 36.40
N LYS A 348 4.03 10.42 36.01
CA LYS A 348 2.59 10.30 35.79
C LYS A 348 2.31 10.13 34.31
N GLU A 349 1.35 9.28 34.00
CA GLU A 349 0.93 8.96 32.63
C GLU A 349 -0.56 9.26 32.47
N ARG A 350 -0.95 9.87 31.35
CA ARG A 350 -2.36 10.10 31.00
C ARG A 350 -2.55 10.07 29.48
N PHE A 351 -3.73 9.61 29.05
CA PHE A 351 -4.17 9.73 27.67
C PHE A 351 -4.95 11.03 27.47
N ILE A 352 -4.66 11.74 26.38
CA ILE A 352 -5.34 12.96 25.95
C ILE A 352 -5.84 12.70 24.54
N GLU A 353 -7.12 12.92 24.31
CA GLU A 353 -7.76 12.73 23.00
C GLU A 353 -8.23 14.08 22.45
N PHE A 354 -8.12 14.22 21.13
CA PHE A 354 -8.78 15.27 20.37
C PHE A 354 -9.58 14.61 19.24
N THR A 355 -10.85 14.33 19.52
CA THR A 355 -11.73 13.55 18.63
C THR A 355 -12.80 14.40 17.96
N ALA A 356 -12.95 14.26 16.65
CA ALA A 356 -14.11 14.71 15.91
C ALA A 356 -15.26 13.70 16.09
N ARG A 357 -16.36 14.11 16.72
CA ARG A 357 -17.53 13.24 17.00
C ARG A 357 -18.61 13.25 15.90
N GLU A 358 -18.36 13.98 14.84
CA GLU A 358 -19.22 14.12 13.67
C GLU A 358 -18.37 14.21 12.42
N LEU A 359 -18.88 13.67 11.30
CA LEU A 359 -18.26 13.79 10.00
C LEU A 359 -18.58 15.17 9.41
N SER A 360 -17.83 16.19 9.84
CA SER A 360 -17.93 17.55 9.30
C SER A 360 -16.59 18.27 9.37
N ASP A 361 -16.34 19.16 8.41
CA ASP A 361 -15.12 19.99 8.40
C ASP A 361 -14.96 20.81 9.68
N LYS A 362 -16.07 21.22 10.29
CA LYS A 362 -16.05 21.96 11.56
C LYS A 362 -15.51 21.10 12.69
N ALA A 363 -15.96 19.84 12.80
CA ALA A 363 -15.54 18.94 13.87
C ALA A 363 -14.07 18.51 13.72
N GLU A 364 -13.63 18.18 12.49
CA GLU A 364 -12.23 17.86 12.21
C GLU A 364 -11.32 19.04 12.54
N LYS A 365 -11.69 20.25 12.08
CA LYS A 365 -10.94 21.47 12.36
C LYS A 365 -10.87 21.78 13.86
N GLU A 366 -11.93 21.52 14.62
CA GLU A 366 -11.94 21.71 16.07
C GLU A 366 -10.99 20.75 16.78
N ALA A 367 -11.04 19.45 16.45
CA ALA A 367 -10.09 18.45 16.97
C ALA A 367 -8.65 18.85 16.65
N TRP A 368 -8.38 19.22 15.40
CA TRP A 368 -7.08 19.69 14.93
C TRP A 368 -6.56 20.91 15.69
N ASN A 369 -7.42 21.93 15.87
CA ASN A 369 -7.08 23.14 16.61
C ASN A 369 -6.81 22.85 18.10
N ASN A 370 -7.60 21.97 18.72
CA ASN A 370 -7.42 21.62 20.12
C ASN A 370 -6.10 20.86 20.36
N PHE A 371 -5.69 20.01 19.42
CA PHE A 371 -4.36 19.39 19.45
C PHE A 371 -3.25 20.46 19.46
N TRP A 372 -3.29 21.45 18.57
CA TRP A 372 -2.27 22.50 18.54
C TRP A 372 -2.29 23.41 19.76
N LYS A 373 -3.46 23.72 20.31
CA LYS A 373 -3.55 24.45 21.59
C LYS A 373 -2.86 23.70 22.72
N TYR A 374 -2.99 22.37 22.75
CA TYR A 374 -2.27 21.56 23.71
C TYR A 374 -0.75 21.61 23.48
N ILE A 375 -0.28 21.42 22.24
CA ILE A 375 1.15 21.54 21.91
C ILE A 375 1.71 22.92 22.29
N ASP A 376 0.98 24.00 21.96
CA ASP A 376 1.38 25.38 22.29
C ASP A 376 1.32 25.68 23.81
N SER A 377 0.59 24.88 24.60
CA SER A 377 0.54 25.01 26.06
C SER A 377 1.77 24.42 26.76
N LEU A 378 2.55 23.59 26.07
CA LEU A 378 3.73 22.94 26.63
C LEU A 378 4.95 23.87 26.61
N PRO A 379 5.89 23.72 27.57
CA PRO A 379 7.11 24.51 27.59
C PRO A 379 7.94 24.27 26.32
N LYS A 380 8.39 25.36 25.69
CA LYS A 380 9.27 25.31 24.52
C LYS A 380 10.52 24.46 24.84
N ASP A 381 10.82 23.49 23.97
CA ASP A 381 11.91 22.52 24.12
C ASP A 381 11.83 21.61 25.38
N GLY A 382 10.76 21.72 26.18
CA GLY A 382 10.54 20.92 27.38
C GLY A 382 9.83 19.59 27.11
N PHE A 383 9.54 19.27 25.85
CA PHE A 383 8.90 18.03 25.44
C PHE A 383 9.61 17.33 24.28
N ALA A 384 9.36 16.03 24.16
CA ALA A 384 9.71 15.20 23.01
C ALA A 384 8.48 14.45 22.51
N VAL A 385 8.38 14.30 21.19
CA VAL A 385 7.27 13.62 20.52
C VAL A 385 7.82 12.37 19.87
N TYR A 386 7.18 11.23 20.14
CA TYR A 386 7.51 9.95 19.55
C TYR A 386 6.30 9.46 18.76
N TYR A 387 6.53 9.11 17.50
CA TYR A 387 5.51 8.61 16.60
C TYR A 387 6.10 7.48 15.75
N TYR A 388 5.26 6.75 15.01
CA TYR A 388 5.70 5.54 14.33
C TYR A 388 5.38 5.57 12.84
N SER A 389 6.39 5.96 12.03
CA SER A 389 6.34 6.12 10.56
C SER A 389 5.96 7.54 10.09
N ALA A 390 5.86 7.72 8.77
CA ALA A 390 5.66 9.02 8.11
C ALA A 390 4.19 9.42 7.94
N HIS A 391 3.25 8.58 8.39
CA HIS A 391 1.82 8.75 8.12
C HIS A 391 1.29 10.02 8.75
N GLU A 392 1.61 10.26 10.02
CA GLU A 392 1.16 11.40 10.79
C GLU A 392 1.67 12.71 10.17
N LYS A 393 2.96 12.77 9.78
CA LYS A 393 3.53 13.93 9.09
C LYS A 393 2.78 14.22 7.79
N THR A 394 2.44 13.18 7.04
CA THR A 394 1.73 13.32 5.77
C THR A 394 0.31 13.82 5.99
N MET A 395 -0.43 13.27 6.95
CA MET A 395 -1.79 13.72 7.28
C MET A 395 -1.79 15.15 7.81
N TYR A 396 -0.81 15.53 8.64
CA TYR A 396 -0.73 16.88 9.19
C TYR A 396 -0.45 17.93 8.11
N LYS A 397 0.35 17.61 7.07
CA LYS A 397 0.50 18.47 5.89
C LYS A 397 -0.82 18.63 5.13
N LYS A 398 -1.59 17.54 4.97
CA LYS A 398 -2.92 17.59 4.33
C LYS A 398 -3.90 18.43 5.15
N LEU A 399 -3.98 18.21 6.46
CA LEU A 399 -4.82 18.99 7.37
C LEU A 399 -4.43 20.47 7.37
N GLN A 400 -3.14 20.79 7.30
CA GLN A 400 -2.69 22.18 7.18
C GLN A 400 -3.15 22.82 5.87
N LYS A 401 -3.03 22.13 4.73
CA LYS A 401 -3.58 22.61 3.45
C LYS A 401 -5.10 22.79 3.51
N LYS A 402 -5.82 21.89 4.20
CA LYS A 402 -7.28 21.93 4.37
C LYS A 402 -7.72 23.05 5.32
N TYR A 403 -6.97 23.31 6.40
CA TYR A 403 -7.28 24.27 7.46
C TYR A 403 -6.11 25.24 7.72
N PRO A 404 -5.75 26.09 6.75
CA PRO A 404 -4.55 26.94 6.83
C PRO A 404 -4.63 28.02 7.91
N ASP A 405 -5.82 28.34 8.41
CA ASP A 405 -6.05 29.34 9.46
C ASP A 405 -5.82 28.79 10.89
N VAL A 406 -5.70 27.47 11.06
CA VAL A 406 -5.41 26.85 12.37
C VAL A 406 -3.92 26.93 12.71
N ILE A 407 -3.06 26.61 11.75
CA ILE A 407 -1.61 26.51 11.95
C ILE A 407 -0.88 26.80 10.64
N SER A 408 0.25 27.50 10.71
CA SER A 408 1.04 27.79 9.50
C SER A 408 1.79 26.54 9.00
N ALA A 409 2.04 26.47 7.70
CA ALA A 409 2.80 25.38 7.08
C ALA A 409 4.21 25.25 7.70
N GLU A 410 4.86 26.38 7.99
CA GLU A 410 6.19 26.41 8.60
C GLU A 410 6.16 25.83 10.01
N LYS A 411 5.11 26.11 10.79
CA LYS A 411 4.97 25.53 12.13
C LYS A 411 4.82 24.02 12.08
N VAL A 412 3.99 23.49 11.18
CA VAL A 412 3.84 22.04 10.99
C VAL A 412 5.16 21.39 10.58
N GLU A 413 5.88 21.97 9.61
CA GLU A 413 7.18 21.43 9.20
C GLU A 413 8.21 21.52 10.34
N SER A 414 8.23 22.62 11.09
CA SER A 414 9.12 22.81 12.23
C SER A 414 8.87 21.79 13.36
N PHE A 415 7.61 21.39 13.56
CA PHE A 415 7.25 20.38 14.55
C PHE A 415 7.89 19.03 14.23
N PHE A 416 7.77 18.55 13.00
CA PHE A 416 8.33 17.25 12.58
C PHE A 416 9.84 17.27 12.27
N THR A 417 10.43 18.45 12.02
CA THR A 417 11.88 18.58 11.82
C THR A 417 12.64 18.89 13.11
N ASN A 418 11.92 19.15 14.21
CA ASN A 418 12.52 19.30 15.53
C ASN A 418 13.27 18.02 15.91
N LYS A 419 14.49 18.15 16.45
CA LYS A 419 15.31 17.03 16.94
C LYS A 419 14.63 16.18 18.02
N ASN A 420 13.65 16.74 18.73
CA ASN A 420 12.86 16.07 19.76
C ASN A 420 11.58 15.43 19.21
N ALA A 421 11.29 15.57 17.90
CA ALA A 421 10.24 14.81 17.22
C ALA A 421 10.86 13.61 16.51
N ILE A 422 10.60 12.41 17.04
CA ILE A 422 11.36 11.20 16.72
C ILE A 422 10.44 10.17 16.08
N ASP A 423 10.68 9.91 14.80
CA ASP A 423 10.12 8.74 14.10
C ASP A 423 10.83 7.47 14.58
N LEU A 424 10.15 6.71 15.44
CA LEU A 424 10.68 5.47 15.99
C LEU A 424 10.82 4.36 14.94
N TYR A 425 10.02 4.35 13.87
CA TYR A 425 10.17 3.34 12.81
C TYR A 425 11.49 3.55 12.05
N SER A 426 11.76 4.78 11.62
CA SER A 426 13.03 5.14 10.98
C SER A 426 14.21 4.90 11.91
N PHE A 427 14.06 5.26 13.19
CA PHE A 427 15.09 5.00 14.21
C PHE A 427 15.39 3.51 14.36
N VAL A 428 14.35 2.67 14.52
CA VAL A 428 14.48 1.21 14.63
C VAL A 428 15.18 0.63 13.41
N CYS A 429 14.74 0.99 12.21
CA CYS A 429 15.29 0.46 10.96
C CYS A 429 16.78 0.81 10.74
N LYS A 430 17.20 1.95 11.26
CA LYS A 430 18.57 2.45 11.16
C LYS A 430 19.49 1.85 12.22
N ASN A 431 19.03 1.76 13.47
CA ASN A 431 19.90 1.52 14.62
C ASN A 431 19.78 0.11 15.20
N THR A 432 18.78 -0.68 14.80
CA THR A 432 18.52 -2.00 15.38
C THR A 432 18.16 -3.06 14.34
N ASP A 433 18.41 -4.32 14.69
CA ASP A 433 17.81 -5.48 14.05
C ASP A 433 17.04 -6.31 15.09
N TRP A 434 15.85 -6.75 14.72
CA TRP A 434 14.96 -7.57 15.54
C TRP A 434 14.79 -8.96 14.92
N PRO A 435 14.57 -10.00 15.73
CA PRO A 435 14.32 -11.36 15.27
C PRO A 435 12.87 -11.52 14.77
N LEU A 436 12.46 -10.62 13.87
CA LEU A 436 11.11 -10.50 13.34
C LEU A 436 11.16 -10.29 11.82
N GLY A 437 10.19 -10.85 11.10
CA GLY A 437 10.02 -10.60 9.66
C GLY A 437 9.33 -9.27 9.32
N SER A 438 8.75 -8.59 10.32
CA SER A 438 8.09 -7.28 10.19
C SER A 438 8.52 -6.38 11.34
N TYR A 439 8.88 -5.14 11.03
CA TYR A 439 9.11 -4.09 12.03
C TYR A 439 7.92 -3.13 12.02
N SER A 440 6.69 -3.64 12.08
CA SER A 440 5.53 -2.82 12.40
C SER A 440 5.46 -2.64 13.92
N ILE A 441 4.85 -1.54 14.40
CA ILE A 441 4.68 -1.29 15.84
C ILE A 441 4.06 -2.51 16.55
N LYS A 442 2.99 -3.08 15.98
CA LYS A 442 2.35 -4.31 16.47
C LYS A 442 3.29 -5.49 16.62
N ALA A 443 4.22 -5.67 15.68
CA ALA A 443 5.14 -6.80 15.71
C ALA A 443 6.20 -6.64 16.81
N ILE A 444 6.79 -5.45 16.91
CA ILE A 444 7.85 -5.19 17.90
C ILE A 444 7.26 -5.08 19.32
N ALA A 445 6.17 -4.32 19.50
CA ALA A 445 5.52 -4.16 20.79
C ALA A 445 5.04 -5.50 21.37
N THR A 446 4.45 -6.37 20.53
CA THR A 446 4.09 -7.74 20.96
C THR A 446 5.33 -8.55 21.35
N TYR A 447 6.43 -8.43 20.59
CA TYR A 447 7.68 -9.12 20.89
C TYR A 447 8.26 -8.69 22.25
N ILE A 448 8.14 -7.42 22.62
CA ILE A 448 8.58 -6.90 23.93
C ILE A 448 7.53 -7.08 25.05
N GLY A 449 6.43 -7.79 24.78
CA GLY A 449 5.45 -8.21 25.76
C GLY A 449 4.24 -7.27 25.93
N PHE A 450 4.09 -6.24 25.10
CA PHE A 450 2.88 -5.41 25.09
C PHE A 450 1.70 -6.19 24.52
N LYS A 451 0.50 -5.94 25.07
CA LYS A 451 -0.76 -6.52 24.60
C LYS A 451 -1.79 -5.39 24.49
N TRP A 452 -2.43 -5.31 23.34
CA TRP A 452 -3.61 -4.47 23.14
C TRP A 452 -4.78 -5.03 23.95
N ARG A 453 -5.69 -4.15 24.36
CA ARG A 453 -6.96 -4.51 25.00
C ARG A 453 -7.89 -5.23 24.03
N ASP A 454 -7.92 -4.81 22.78
CA ASP A 454 -8.70 -5.47 21.72
C ASP A 454 -8.01 -6.76 21.25
N GLU A 455 -8.80 -7.79 20.94
CA GLU A 455 -8.29 -9.09 20.45
C GLU A 455 -7.89 -9.05 18.96
N THR A 456 -8.48 -8.13 18.19
CA THR A 456 -8.28 -7.98 16.75
C THR A 456 -7.89 -6.55 16.33
N PRO A 457 -6.89 -5.90 16.94
CA PRO A 457 -6.60 -4.49 16.69
C PRO A 457 -6.14 -4.26 15.24
N SER A 458 -6.82 -3.36 14.53
CA SER A 458 -6.41 -2.87 13.21
C SER A 458 -7.08 -1.53 12.87
N GLY A 459 -6.33 -0.61 12.24
CA GLY A 459 -6.88 0.66 11.75
C GLY A 459 -8.07 0.48 10.77
N ALA A 460 -8.08 -0.63 10.03
CA ALA A 460 -9.22 -1.06 9.22
C ALA A 460 -10.54 -1.15 10.01
N LEU A 461 -10.48 -1.80 11.18
CA LEU A 461 -11.64 -1.95 12.06
C LEU A 461 -11.97 -0.64 12.79
N SER A 462 -10.95 0.18 13.11
CA SER A 462 -11.12 1.52 13.68
C SER A 462 -12.05 2.38 12.80
N ILE A 463 -11.85 2.38 11.47
CA ILE A 463 -12.70 3.08 10.52
C ILE A 463 -14.16 2.56 10.56
N GLN A 464 -14.35 1.24 10.61
CA GLN A 464 -15.70 0.67 10.70
C GLN A 464 -16.39 1.01 12.01
N TRP A 465 -15.65 1.01 13.12
CA TRP A 465 -16.18 1.44 14.41
C TRP A 465 -16.57 2.91 14.37
N PHE A 466 -15.78 3.77 13.71
CA PHE A 466 -16.11 5.18 13.55
C PHE A 466 -17.38 5.38 12.72
N ASN A 467 -17.51 4.72 11.57
CA ASN A 467 -18.74 4.79 10.76
C ASN A 467 -19.97 4.29 11.54
N LYS A 468 -19.83 3.18 12.26
CA LYS A 468 -20.89 2.69 13.16
C LYS A 468 -21.23 3.70 14.26
N TYR A 469 -20.24 4.36 14.85
CA TYR A 469 -20.47 5.41 15.84
C TYR A 469 -21.21 6.60 15.23
N LEU A 470 -20.87 7.02 14.02
CA LEU A 470 -21.56 8.12 13.34
C LEU A 470 -23.05 7.81 13.11
N GLU A 471 -23.37 6.58 12.74
CA GLU A 471 -24.75 6.11 12.50
C GLU A 471 -25.55 5.94 13.80
N THR A 472 -24.95 5.31 14.81
CA THR A 472 -25.67 4.87 16.02
C THR A 472 -25.57 5.84 17.19
N LYS A 473 -24.53 6.68 17.19
CA LYS A 473 -24.11 7.51 18.32
C LYS A 473 -23.88 6.72 19.62
N ASP A 474 -23.51 5.44 19.49
CA ASP A 474 -23.20 4.57 20.62
C ASP A 474 -21.83 4.90 21.21
N GLU A 475 -21.80 5.55 22.38
CA GLU A 475 -20.57 5.93 23.08
C GLU A 475 -19.70 4.73 23.48
N SER A 476 -20.23 3.50 23.54
CA SER A 476 -19.40 2.31 23.77
C SER A 476 -18.48 1.99 22.59
N VAL A 477 -18.93 2.31 21.37
CA VAL A 477 -18.12 2.16 20.14
C VAL A 477 -17.04 3.23 20.11
N LEU A 478 -17.38 4.48 20.43
CA LEU A 478 -16.38 5.56 20.55
C LEU A 478 -15.33 5.22 21.62
N LYS A 479 -15.76 4.74 22.78
CA LYS A 479 -14.85 4.31 23.83
C LYS A 479 -13.87 3.25 23.33
N ARG A 480 -14.33 2.27 22.55
CA ARG A 480 -13.46 1.23 21.95
C ARG A 480 -12.40 1.84 21.01
N ILE A 481 -12.76 2.83 20.20
CA ILE A 481 -11.81 3.56 19.32
C ILE A 481 -10.75 4.28 20.17
N LEU A 482 -11.17 4.99 21.21
CA LEU A 482 -10.26 5.69 22.12
C LEU A 482 -9.31 4.72 22.84
N GLU A 483 -9.81 3.58 23.29
CA GLU A 483 -8.97 2.54 23.92
C GLU A 483 -7.98 1.92 22.93
N TYR A 484 -8.38 1.71 21.68
CA TYR A 484 -7.50 1.22 20.62
C TYR A 484 -6.36 2.20 20.34
N ASN A 485 -6.68 3.48 20.13
CA ASN A 485 -5.68 4.51 19.86
C ASN A 485 -4.77 4.80 21.06
N GLU A 486 -5.31 4.78 22.29
CA GLU A 486 -4.50 4.86 23.51
C GLU A 486 -3.51 3.68 23.59
N ASP A 487 -3.90 2.48 23.17
CA ASP A 487 -2.98 1.33 23.12
C ASP A 487 -1.89 1.48 22.06
N ASP A 488 -2.18 2.07 20.90
CA ASP A 488 -1.16 2.38 19.88
C ASP A 488 -0.15 3.43 20.38
N CYS A 489 -0.63 4.46 21.09
CA CYS A 489 0.26 5.42 21.77
C CYS A 489 1.11 4.73 22.86
N LYS A 490 0.53 3.87 23.69
CA LYS A 490 1.27 3.09 24.71
C LYS A 490 2.26 2.11 24.09
N ALA A 491 1.92 1.47 22.98
CA ALA A 491 2.83 0.58 22.28
C ALA A 491 4.10 1.33 21.82
N THR A 492 3.93 2.57 21.35
CA THR A 492 5.03 3.48 20.98
C THR A 492 5.90 3.82 22.20
N MET A 493 5.28 4.08 23.36
CA MET A 493 5.98 4.28 24.63
C MET A 493 6.79 3.06 25.06
N VAL A 494 6.17 1.90 25.08
CA VAL A 494 6.81 0.64 25.49
C VAL A 494 7.94 0.27 24.53
N LEU A 495 7.79 0.57 23.24
CA LEU A 495 8.87 0.44 22.26
C LEU A 495 10.06 1.34 22.60
N LYS A 496 9.82 2.64 22.85
CA LYS A 496 10.88 3.58 23.23
C LYS A 496 11.63 3.10 24.47
N ASP A 497 10.91 2.71 25.51
CA ASP A 497 11.48 2.19 26.76
C ASP A 497 12.23 0.86 26.54
N GLY A 498 11.71 0.02 25.65
CA GLY A 498 12.33 -1.24 25.25
C GLY A 498 13.65 -1.02 24.50
N LEU A 499 13.72 -0.03 23.62
CA LEU A 499 14.92 0.34 22.87
C LEU A 499 16.06 0.79 23.79
N GLU A 500 15.77 1.53 24.87
CA GLU A 500 16.78 1.96 25.86
C GLU A 500 17.40 0.78 26.64
N LYS A 501 16.69 -0.35 26.71
CA LYS A 501 17.13 -1.56 27.41
C LYS A 501 17.93 -2.53 26.53
N ILE A 502 17.98 -2.31 25.22
CA ILE A 502 18.73 -3.20 24.32
C ILE A 502 20.22 -3.02 24.60
N GLU A 503 20.88 -4.11 24.98
CA GLU A 503 22.33 -4.13 25.14
C GLU A 503 23.02 -3.87 23.80
N LYS A 504 24.06 -3.03 23.83
CA LYS A 504 24.92 -2.80 22.65
C LYS A 504 25.54 -4.12 22.22
N ASP A 505 25.44 -4.44 20.93
CA ASP A 505 26.17 -5.57 20.37
C ASP A 505 27.68 -5.29 20.45
N ARG A 506 28.43 -6.25 21.01
CA ARG A 506 29.90 -6.19 21.06
C ARG A 506 30.55 -6.88 19.87
N CYS A 507 29.76 -7.35 18.90
CA CYS A 507 30.24 -8.03 17.69
C CYS A 507 30.92 -7.11 16.68
#